data_AF-A0A9D6WL32-F1
#
_entry.id   AF-A0A9D6WL32-F1
#
_cell.length_a   1.000
_cell.length_b   1.000
_cell.length_c   1.000
_cell.angle_alpha   90.00
_cell.angle_beta   90.00
_cell.angle_gamma   90.00
#
_symmetry.space_group_name_H-M   'P 1'
#
loop_
_entity.id
_entity.type
_entity.pdbx_description
1 polymer ?
#
loop_
_entity_poly.entity_id
_entity_poly.type
_entity_poly.pdbx_seq_one_letter_code
_entity_poly.pdbx_strand_id
1 'polypeptide(L)' 'MKEAGLDLNDIGSPDVIELSKAYIRVRYPDLNKQHYRTKECAQPLVDMAGAVFIWIKNKFNTR' A
#
# COMPACT_ATOMS: atom_id res chain seq x y z
N MET A 1 9.41 3.43 9.68
CA MET A 1 8.04 3.91 10.03
C MET A 1 8.01 4.42 11.47
N LYS A 2 8.15 3.57 12.49
CA LYS A 2 8.20 4.01 13.91
C LYS A 2 9.26 5.07 14.20
N GLU A 3 10.47 4.90 13.67
CA GLU A 3 11.57 5.86 13.86
C GLU A 3 11.35 7.22 13.18
N ALA A 4 10.41 7.30 12.23
CA ALA A 4 10.04 8.52 11.53
C ALA A 4 8.79 9.20 12.15
N GLY A 5 8.32 8.74 13.31
CA GLY A 5 7.09 9.22 13.93
C GLY A 5 5.80 8.84 13.18
N LEU A 6 5.90 7.87 12.25
CA LEU A 6 4.77 7.37 11.46
C LEU A 6 4.23 6.10 12.12
N ASP A 7 3.15 6.25 12.90
CA ASP A 7 2.41 5.13 13.49
C ASP A 7 1.19 4.77 12.63
N LEU A 8 1.23 3.58 12.02
CA LEU A 8 0.17 3.07 11.15
C LEU A 8 -1.08 2.62 11.92
N ASN A 9 -1.02 2.54 13.25
CA ASN A 9 -2.20 2.26 14.08
C ASN A 9 -3.33 3.29 13.85
N ASP A 10 -2.97 4.54 13.52
CA ASP A 10 -3.91 5.63 13.23
C ASP A 10 -4.87 5.33 12.06
N ILE A 11 -4.48 4.42 11.16
CA ILE A 11 -5.26 4.03 9.97
C ILE A 11 -5.64 2.55 9.99
N GLY A 12 -5.67 1.93 11.17
CA GLY A 12 -6.08 0.53 11.34
C GLY A 12 -5.01 -0.49 10.96
N SER A 13 -3.73 -0.11 10.98
CA SER A 13 -2.59 -1.00 10.76
C SER A 13 -2.68 -1.82 9.46
N PRO A 14 -2.82 -1.16 8.30
CA PRO A 14 -2.84 -1.85 7.01
C PRO A 14 -1.54 -2.64 6.80
N ASP A 15 -1.64 -3.81 6.16
CA ASP A 15 -0.49 -4.64 5.83
C ASP A 15 0.30 -4.05 4.64
N VAL A 16 1.03 -2.98 4.90
CA VAL A 16 1.84 -2.25 3.91
C VAL A 16 2.96 -3.10 3.29
N ILE A 17 3.26 -4.28 3.85
CA ILE A 17 4.21 -5.23 3.26
C ILE A 17 3.68 -5.74 1.91
N GLU A 18 2.36 -5.88 1.75
CA GLU A 18 1.76 -6.27 0.47
C GLU A 18 2.05 -5.25 -0.64
N LEU A 19 2.15 -3.96 -0.33
CA LEU A 19 2.56 -2.93 -1.31
C LEU A 19 3.99 -3.19 -1.81
N SER A 20 4.89 -3.62 -0.91
CA SER A 20 6.28 -3.95 -1.28
C SER A 20 6.36 -5.24 -2.11
N LYS A 21 5.57 -6.26 -1.76
CA LYS A 21 5.47 -7.48 -2.57
C LYS A 21 4.88 -7.21 -3.95
N ALA A 22 3.90 -6.30 -4.03
CA ALA A 22 3.29 -5.91 -5.29
C ALA A 22 4.30 -5.33 -6.28
N TYR A 23 5.25 -4.51 -5.80
CA TYR A 23 6.34 -3.98 -6.65
C TYR A 23 7.15 -5.07 -7.36
N ILE A 24 7.33 -6.24 -6.73
CA ILE A 24 7.98 -7.40 -7.36
C ILE A 24 6.99 -8.07 -8.32
N ARG A 25 5.80 -8.43 -7.83
CA ARG A 25 4.79 -9.22 -8.58
C ARG A 25 4.38 -8.57 -9.91
N VAL A 26 4.31 -7.25 -9.99
CA VAL A 26 3.90 -6.57 -11.23
C VAL A 26 4.95 -6.64 -12.34
N ARG A 27 6.23 -6.85 -11.99
CA ARG A 27 7.36 -6.85 -12.94
C ARG A 27 7.59 -8.22 -13.61
N TYR A 28 7.08 -9.29 -13.01
CA TYR A 28 7.20 -10.65 -13.53
C TYR A 28 5.84 -11.12 -14.07
N PRO A 29 5.70 -11.41 -15.39
CA PRO A 29 4.41 -11.70 -16.01
C PRO A 29 3.66 -12.90 -15.41
N ASP A 30 4.38 -13.92 -14.97
CA ASP A 30 3.85 -15.10 -14.28
C ASP A 30 3.25 -14.74 -12.93
N LEU A 31 3.98 -13.99 -12.09
CA LEU A 31 3.50 -13.52 -10.80
C LEU A 31 2.34 -12.52 -10.95
N ASN A 32 2.41 -11.65 -11.95
CA ASN A 32 1.34 -10.69 -12.25
C ASN A 32 0.04 -11.44 -12.58
N LYS A 33 0.11 -12.41 -13.50
CA LYS A 33 -1.03 -13.27 -13.83
C LYS A 33 -1.47 -14.16 -12.68
N GLN A 34 -0.64 -14.43 -11.68
CA GLN A 34 -1.06 -15.20 -10.51
C GLN A 34 -1.87 -14.34 -9.52
N HIS A 35 -1.46 -13.09 -9.32
CA HIS A 35 -1.98 -12.25 -8.24
C HIS A 35 -2.96 -11.16 -8.70
N TYR A 36 -2.90 -10.70 -9.95
CA TYR A 36 -3.65 -9.56 -10.47
C TYR A 36 -4.39 -9.91 -11.78
N ARG A 37 -5.14 -11.02 -11.74
CA ARG A 37 -5.89 -11.52 -12.92
C ARG A 37 -7.04 -10.62 -13.34
N THR A 38 -7.65 -9.98 -12.36
CA THR A 38 -8.81 -9.10 -12.56
C THR A 38 -8.60 -7.82 -11.77
N LYS A 39 -9.38 -6.78 -12.10
CA LYS A 39 -9.32 -5.49 -11.43
C LYS A 39 -9.61 -5.63 -9.93
N GLU A 40 -10.54 -6.51 -9.58
CA GLU A 40 -10.99 -6.75 -8.21
C GLU A 40 -9.86 -7.31 -7.33
N CYS A 41 -8.91 -8.07 -7.90
CA CYS A 41 -7.74 -8.54 -7.17
C CYS A 41 -6.73 -7.42 -6.86
N ALA A 42 -6.66 -6.39 -7.71
CA ALA A 42 -5.74 -5.26 -7.53
C ALA A 42 -6.35 -4.11 -6.72
N GLN A 43 -7.68 -3.99 -6.72
CA GLN A 43 -8.39 -2.87 -6.09
C GLN A 43 -8.04 -2.67 -4.60
N PRO A 44 -8.02 -3.71 -3.74
CA PRO A 44 -7.68 -3.53 -2.33
C PRO A 44 -6.27 -2.95 -2.11
N LEU A 45 -5.34 -3.29 -3.00
CA LEU A 45 -3.96 -2.81 -2.95
C LEU A 45 -3.91 -1.31 -3.30
N VAL A 46 -4.66 -0.90 -4.32
CA VAL A 46 -4.78 0.51 -4.74
C VAL A 46 -5.42 1.35 -3.64
N ASP A 47 -6.50 0.85 -3.03
CA ASP A 47 -7.21 1.53 -1.95
C ASP A 47 -6.29 1.71 -0.72
N MET A 48 -5.53 0.67 -0.37
CA MET A 48 -4.54 0.73 0.71
C MET A 48 -3.45 1.77 0.41
N ALA A 49 -2.90 1.77 -0.81
CA ALA A 49 -1.87 2.74 -1.21
C ALA A 49 -2.40 4.18 -1.12
N GLY A 50 -3.64 4.41 -1.56
CA GLY A 50 -4.31 5.71 -1.49
C GLY A 50 -4.52 6.17 -0.04
N ALA A 51 -5.02 5.30 0.82
CA ALA A 51 -5.23 5.60 2.24
C ALA A 51 -3.92 5.97 2.95
N VAL A 52 -2.86 5.18 2.74
CA VAL A 52 -1.53 5.43 3.32
C VAL A 52 -0.96 6.74 2.79
N PHE A 53 -1.07 7.01 1.48
CA PHE A 53 -0.57 8.25 0.88
C PHE A 53 -1.27 9.49 1.46
N ILE A 54 -2.60 9.48 1.54
CA ILE A 54 -3.37 10.60 2.09
C ILE A 54 -2.99 10.83 3.55
N TRP A 55 -2.86 9.76 4.35
CA TRP A 55 -2.47 9.85 5.75
C TRP A 55 -1.07 10.46 5.92
N ILE A 56 -0.07 9.98 5.18
CA ILE A 56 1.28 10.56 5.18
C ILE A 56 1.21 12.03 4.79
N LYS A 57 0.56 12.35 3.66
CA LYS A 57 0.43 13.72 3.17
C LYS A 57 -0.16 14.64 4.23
N ASN A 58 -1.22 14.22 4.92
CA ASN A 58 -1.85 15.00 5.96
C ASN A 58 -0.93 15.23 7.16
N LYS A 59 -0.20 14.20 7.62
CA LYS A 59 0.79 14.35 8.70
C LYS A 59 1.84 15.41 8.36
N PHE A 60 2.32 15.43 7.11
CA PHE A 60 3.34 16.38 6.66
C PHE A 60 2.80 17.77 6.23
N ASN A 61 1.51 17.89 5.89
CA ASN A 61 0.88 19.17 5.53
C ASN A 61 0.39 19.98 6.74
N THR A 62 0.43 19.42 7.96
CA THR A 62 0.18 20.19 9.19
C THR A 62 1.35 21.15 9.43
N ARG A 63 1.30 22.32 8.78
CA ARG A 63 2.06 23.53 9.12
C ARG A 63 1.08 24.61 9.56
#